data_AF-A0A7Y6EXL8-F1
#
_entry.id   AF-A0A7Y6EXL8-F1
#
_cell.length_a   1.000
_cell.length_b   1.000
_cell.length_c   1.000
_cell.angle_alpha   90.00
_cell.angle_beta   90.00
_cell.angle_gamma   90.00
#
_symmetry.space_group_name_H-M   'P 1'
#
loop_
_entity.id
_entity.type
_entity.pdbx_description
1 polymer ?
#
loop_
_entity_poly.entity_id
_entity_poly.type
_entity_poly.pdbx_seq_one_letter_code
_entity_poly.pdbx_strand_id
1 'polypeptide(L)' 'MQRADEMEQFQNDKSAKSTYIFFTLAFLLWSAINLISKGKTGWEFTILMIGNAIFFWSRVFYKRKMK' A
#
# COMPACT_ATOMS: atom_id res chain seq x y z
N MET A 1 20.17 -15.86 -16.94
CA MET A 1 19.05 -16.01 -16.00
C MET A 1 18.93 -14.86 -15.02
N GLN A 2 20.02 -14.32 -14.43
CA GLN A 2 19.96 -13.19 -13.49
C GLN A 2 19.19 -11.93 -13.98
N ARG A 3 19.33 -11.52 -15.25
CA ARG A 3 18.59 -10.36 -15.80
C ARG A 3 17.06 -10.57 -15.90
N ALA A 4 16.60 -11.81 -16.02
CA ALA A 4 15.16 -12.09 -16.12
C ALA A 4 14.50 -11.95 -14.74
N ASP A 5 15.15 -12.47 -13.69
CA ASP A 5 14.69 -12.31 -12.30
C ASP A 5 14.65 -10.84 -11.86
N GLU A 6 15.63 -10.03 -12.30
CA GLU A 6 15.63 -8.58 -12.04
C GLU A 6 14.45 -7.86 -12.70
N MET A 7 14.09 -8.26 -13.93
CA MET A 7 12.97 -7.68 -14.69
C MET A 7 11.61 -8.07 -14.08
N GLU A 8 11.48 -9.32 -13.61
CA GLU A 8 10.27 -9.78 -12.91
C GLU A 8 10.11 -9.09 -11.56
N GLN A 9 11.19 -8.94 -10.78
CA GLN A 9 11.16 -8.15 -9.55
C GLN A 9 10.78 -6.70 -9.81
N PHE A 10 11.29 -6.09 -10.89
CA PHE A 10 10.99 -4.70 -11.22
C PHE A 10 9.51 -4.50 -11.59
N GLN A 11 8.93 -5.42 -12.38
CA GLN A 11 7.50 -5.37 -12.69
C GLN A 11 6.64 -5.63 -11.45
N ASN A 12 7.03 -6.56 -10.60
CA ASN A 12 6.31 -6.87 -9.36
C ASN A 12 6.33 -5.68 -8.39
N ASP A 13 7.47 -5.01 -8.21
CA ASP A 13 7.58 -3.81 -7.36
C ASP A 13 6.74 -2.64 -7.90
N LYS A 14 6.64 -2.52 -9.22
CA LYS A 14 5.80 -1.52 -9.89
C LYS A 14 4.30 -1.82 -9.69
N SER A 15 3.91 -3.08 -9.83
CA SER A 15 2.54 -3.55 -9.58
C SER A 15 2.16 -3.33 -8.12
N ALA A 16 3.00 -3.75 -7.18
CA ALA A 16 2.77 -3.60 -5.74
C ALA A 16 2.59 -2.13 -5.33
N LYS A 17 3.39 -1.21 -5.87
CA LYS A 17 3.20 0.24 -5.66
C LYS A 17 1.85 0.74 -6.20
N SER A 18 1.48 0.30 -7.40
CA SER A 18 0.21 0.71 -8.02
C SER A 18 -1.00 0.20 -7.21
N THR A 19 -0.98 -1.07 -6.81
CA THR A 19 -1.99 -1.66 -5.94
C THR A 19 -2.07 -0.94 -4.59
N TYR A 20 -0.93 -0.61 -3.99
CA TYR A 20 -0.89 0.16 -2.75
C TYR A 20 -1.56 1.54 -2.88
N ILE A 21 -1.22 2.29 -3.93
CA ILE A 21 -1.80 3.61 -4.19
C ILE A 21 -3.31 3.49 -4.39
N PHE A 22 -3.75 2.50 -5.17
CA PHE A 22 -5.17 2.25 -5.44
C PHE A 22 -5.95 1.96 -4.15
N PHE A 23 -5.49 1.00 -3.34
CA PHE A 23 -6.16 0.67 -2.07
C PHE A 23 -6.15 1.83 -1.09
N THR A 24 -5.03 2.56 -1.00
CA THR A 24 -4.93 3.74 -0.13
C THR A 24 -5.95 4.79 -0.53
N LEU A 25 -6.05 5.13 -1.82
CA LEU A 25 -7.03 6.10 -2.32
C LEU A 25 -8.47 5.61 -2.12
N ALA A 26 -8.75 4.33 -2.38
CA ALA A 26 -10.08 3.76 -2.20
C ALA A 26 -10.54 3.85 -0.73
N PHE A 27 -9.69 3.44 0.22
CA PHE A 27 -10.01 3.54 1.65
C PHE A 27 -10.06 4.98 2.13
N LEU A 28 -9.26 5.89 1.57
CA LEU A 28 -9.28 7.30 1.94
C LEU A 28 -10.57 7.98 1.47
N LEU A 29 -11.01 7.70 0.24
CA LEU A 29 -12.30 8.16 -0.29
C LEU A 29 -13.47 7.58 0.52
N TRP A 30 -13.43 6.28 0.83
CA TRP A 30 -14.47 5.65 1.66
C TRP A 30 -14.50 6.28 3.06
N SER A 31 -13.35 6.44 3.70
CA SER A 31 -13.24 7.09 5.00
C SER A 31 -13.77 8.53 4.96
N ALA A 32 -13.51 9.29 3.89
CA ALA A 32 -14.01 10.65 3.72
C ALA A 32 -15.54 10.68 3.54
N ILE A 33 -16.09 9.78 2.71
CA ILE A 33 -17.54 9.64 2.51
C ILE A 33 -18.23 9.28 3.83
N ASN A 34 -17.70 8.31 4.58
CA ASN A 34 -18.26 7.94 5.89
C ASN A 34 -18.15 9.07 6.92
N LEU A 35 -17.05 9.83 6.91
CA LEU A 35 -16.92 10.99 7.79
C LEU A 35 -18.00 12.03 7.50
N ILE A 36 -18.29 12.31 6.23
CA ILE A 36 -19.33 13.27 5.82
C ILE A 36 -20.73 12.72 6.10
N SER A 37 -21.00 11.46 5.78
CA SER A 37 -22.35 10.88 5.89
C SER A 37 -22.72 10.46 7.32
N LYS A 38 -21.76 9.98 8.13
CA LYS A 38 -22.01 9.41 9.46
C LYS A 38 -21.35 10.18 10.60
N GLY A 39 -20.51 11.18 10.30
CA GLY A 39 -19.80 11.98 11.30
C GLY A 39 -18.72 11.22 12.08
N LYS A 40 -18.42 9.97 11.70
CA LYS A 40 -17.45 9.10 12.38
C LYS A 40 -16.62 8.34 11.34
N THR A 41 -15.32 8.31 11.56
CA THR A 41 -14.41 7.39 10.87
C THR A 41 -14.52 6.02 11.51
N GLY A 42 -14.93 5.02 10.74
CA GLY A 42 -15.10 3.65 11.20
C GLY A 42 -13.80 2.85 11.13
N TRP A 43 -13.96 1.56 10.91
CA TRP A 43 -12.84 0.63 10.71
C TRP A 43 -12.01 0.94 9.45
N GLU A 44 -12.53 1.76 8.52
CA GLU A 44 -11.83 2.12 7.29
C GLU A 44 -10.50 2.84 7.58
N PHE A 45 -10.48 3.72 8.58
CA PHE A 45 -9.27 4.46 8.95
C PHE A 45 -8.20 3.55 9.59
N THR A 46 -8.64 2.57 10.39
CA THR A 46 -7.74 1.58 11.00
C THR A 46 -7.09 0.71 9.92
N ILE A 47 -7.88 0.27 8.93
CA ILE A 47 -7.38 -0.51 7.79
C ILE A 47 -6.39 0.32 6.97
N LEU A 48 -6.66 1.61 6.76
CA LEU A 48 -5.75 2.52 6.04
C LEU A 48 -4.41 2.69 6.78
N MET A 49 -4.43 2.82 8.11
CA MET A 49 -3.22 2.87 8.94
C MET A 49 -2.41 1.58 8.86
N ILE A 50 -3.07 0.42 8.96
CA ILE A 50 -2.41 -0.89 8.84
C ILE A 50 -1.81 -1.08 7.45
N GLY A 51 -2.54 -0.69 6.39
CA GLY A 51 -2.07 -0.74 5.01
C GLY A 51 -0.79 0.09 4.80
N ASN A 52 -0.75 1.31 5.36
CA ASN A 52 0.46 2.13 5.36
C ASN A 52 1.61 1.46 6.11
N ALA A 53 1.35 0.92 7.31
CA ALA A 53 2.36 0.24 8.12
C ALA A 53 3.00 -0.95 7.37
N ILE A 54 2.18 -1.81 6.75
CA ILE A 54 2.65 -2.97 5.99
C ILE A 54 3.51 -2.54 4.80
N PHE A 55 3.08 -1.50 4.06
CA PHE A 55 3.81 -1.02 2.89
C PHE A 55 5.15 -0.40 3.26
N PHE A 56 5.19 0.48 4.26
CA PHE A 56 6.42 1.08 4.75
C PHE A 56 7.36 0.02 5.33
N TRP A 57 6.84 -0.96 6.08
CA TRP A 57 7.65 -2.05 6.63
C TRP A 57 8.24 -2.93 5.52
N SER A 58 7.43 -3.30 4.54
CA SER A 58 7.88 -4.05 3.36
C SER A 58 8.99 -3.31 2.63
N ARG A 59 8.83 -1.99 2.43
CA ARG A 59 9.86 -1.16 1.80
C ARG A 59 11.16 -1.12 2.59
N VAL A 60 11.09 -1.01 3.92
CA VAL A 60 12.28 -1.04 4.79
C VAL A 60 12.95 -2.41 4.75
N PHE A 61 12.18 -3.49 4.77
CA PHE A 61 12.70 -4.86 4.72
C PHE A 61 13.43 -5.14 3.40
N TYR A 62 12.82 -4.81 2.26
CA TYR A 62 13.46 -4.96 0.94
C TYR A 62 14.71 -4.07 0.80
N LYS A 63 14.65 -2.82 1.30
CA LYS A 63 15.83 -1.93 1.29
C LYS A 63 16.98 -2.47 2.14
N ARG A 64 16.70 -3.20 3.21
CA ARG A 64 17.73 -3.85 4.05
C ARG A 64 18.32 -5.10 3.41
N LYS A 65 17.53 -5.86 2.64
CA LYS A 65 18.00 -7.08 1.95
C LYS A 65 18.76 -6.81 0.66
N MET A 66 18.54 -5.67 0.00
CA MET A 66 19.25 -5.27 -1.22
C MET A 66 20.57 -4.52 -0.96
N LYS A 67 21.05 -4.48 0.29
CA LYS A 67 22.35 -3.92 0.66
C LYS A 67 23.31 -5.07 0.95
#